data_AF-A0A7G7WND2-F1
#
_entry.id   AF-A0A7G7WND2-F1
#
_cell.length_a   1.000
_cell.length_b   1.000
_cell.length_c   1.000
_cell.angle_alpha   90.00
_cell.angle_beta   90.00
_cell.angle_gamma   90.00
#
_symmetry.space_group_name_H-M   'P 1'
#
loop_
_entity.id
_entity.type
_entity.pdbx_description
1 polymer ?
#
loop_
_entity_poly.entity_id
_entity_poly.type
_entity_poly.pdbx_seq_one_letter_code
_entity_poly.pdbx_strand_id
1 'polypeptide(L)'
;MVAMCFQLTLYCWFGNEVTLKAAELPLCIWQSEWIEADNDFKKSMILTMMRAKKPLYLTVGNFAPLTLSTFIVIIKGSYSFFTVIKSTGE
;
A
#
# COMPACT_ATOMS: atom_id res chain seq x y z
N MET A 1 9.34 8.50 -20.52
CA MET A 1 9.76 7.76 -19.30
C MET A 1 9.49 8.54 -18.04
N VAL A 2 9.94 9.80 -17.90
CA VAL A 2 9.75 10.61 -16.68
C VAL A 2 8.27 10.72 -16.23
N ALA A 3 7.35 11.01 -17.16
CA ALA A 3 5.92 11.11 -16.84
C ALA A 3 5.30 9.79 -16.32
N MET A 4 5.69 8.66 -16.91
CA MET A 4 5.20 7.33 -16.50
C MET A 4 5.77 6.92 -15.13
N CYS A 5 7.05 7.22 -14.88
CA CYS A 5 7.66 6.98 -13.57
C CYS A 5 6.98 7.82 -12.49
N PHE A 6 6.70 9.09 -12.76
CA PHE A 6 6.02 9.99 -11.82
C PHE A 6 4.61 9.49 -11.48
N GLN A 7 3.83 9.06 -12.47
CA GLN A 7 2.51 8.46 -12.25
C GLN A 7 2.62 7.21 -11.36
N LEU A 8 3.55 6.30 -11.66
CA LEU A 8 3.78 5.11 -10.84
C LEU A 8 4.20 5.45 -9.40
N THR A 9 5.06 6.46 -9.22
CA THR A 9 5.47 6.92 -7.89
C THR A 9 4.28 7.46 -7.10
N LEU A 10 3.42 8.28 -7.72
CA LEU A 10 2.21 8.78 -7.07
C LEU A 10 1.28 7.64 -6.64
N TYR A 11 1.01 6.68 -7.51
CA TYR A 11 0.16 5.53 -7.16
C TYR A 11 0.75 4.67 -6.03
N CYS A 12 2.05 4.38 -6.08
CA CYS A 12 2.73 3.65 -5.00
C CYS A 12 2.76 4.44 -3.68
N TRP A 13 2.91 5.77 -3.75
CA TRP A 13 2.93 6.63 -2.57
C TRP A 13 1.57 6.63 -1.87
N PHE A 14 0.51 6.95 -2.61
CA PHE A 14 -0.85 6.93 -2.06
C PHE A 14 -1.23 5.53 -1.57
N GLY A 15 -0.82 4.47 -2.28
CA GLY A 15 -1.07 3.10 -1.85
C GLY A 15 -0.41 2.76 -0.51
N ASN A 16 0.83 3.19 -0.33
CA ASN A 16 1.56 3.01 0.92
C ASN A 16 0.95 3.85 2.07
N GLU A 17 0.60 5.10 1.81
CA GLU A 17 0.01 5.99 2.82
C GLU A 17 -1.34 5.47 3.33
N VAL A 18 -2.20 5.00 2.42
CA VAL A 18 -3.47 4.35 2.77
C VAL A 18 -3.25 3.09 3.61
N THR A 19 -2.24 2.28 3.25
CA THR A 19 -1.91 1.06 4.01
C THR A 19 -1.44 1.40 5.43
N LEU A 20 -0.58 2.41 5.59
CA LEU A 20 -0.10 2.87 6.89
C LEU A 20 -1.24 3.40 7.75
N LYS A 21 -2.10 4.26 7.19
CA LYS A 21 -3.27 4.79 7.89
C LYS A 21 -4.27 3.70 8.26
N ALA A 22 -4.45 2.70 7.40
CA ALA A 22 -5.29 1.55 7.71
C ALA A 22 -4.73 0.69 8.85
N ALA A 23 -3.41 0.62 9.03
CA ALA A 23 -2.77 -0.07 10.15
C ALA A 23 -2.93 0.69 11.49
N GLU A 24 -3.02 2.02 11.44
CA GLU A 24 -3.26 2.88 12.61
C GLU A 24 -4.73 2.87 13.07
N LEU A 25 -5.70 2.66 12.17
CA LEU A 25 -7.14 2.61 12.46
C LEU A 25 -7.53 1.78 13.71
N PRO A 26 -7.11 0.51 13.86
CA PRO A 26 -7.50 -0.29 15.03
C PRO A 26 -7.00 0.31 16.35
N LEU A 27 -5.84 0.96 16.38
CA LEU A 27 -5.35 1.63 17.59
C LEU A 27 -6.17 2.89 17.90
N CYS A 28 -6.49 3.69 16.89
CA CYS A 28 -7.35 4.87 17.07
C CYS A 28 -8.76 4.50 17.55
N ILE A 29 -9.33 3.43 17.00
CA ILE A 29 -10.62 2.89 17.43
C ILE A 29 -10.55 2.40 18.88
N TRP A 30 -9.45 1.74 19.27
CA TRP A 30 -9.27 1.29 20.66
C TRP A 30 -9.16 2.43 21.67
N GLN A 31 -8.56 3.56 21.26
CA GLN A 31 -8.42 4.76 22.07
C GLN A 31 -9.68 5.63 22.12
N SER A 32 -10.71 5.32 21.33
CA SER A 32 -11.99 6.04 21.41
C SER A 32 -12.77 5.70 22.69
N GLU A 33 -13.73 6.53 23.08
CA GLU A 33 -14.60 6.29 24.26
C GLU A 33 -15.65 5.19 23.99
N TRP A 34 -15.22 4.02 23.52
CA TRP A 34 -16.09 2.91 23.13
C TRP A 34 -16.74 2.19 24.32
N ILE A 35 -16.27 2.46 25.55
CA ILE A 35 -16.79 1.86 26.78
C ILE A 35 -18.20 2.36 27.10
N GLU A 36 -18.46 3.65 26.88
CA GLU A 36 -19.77 4.30 27.12
C GLU A 36 -20.73 4.13 25.95
N ALA A 37 -20.25 3.64 24.81
CA ALA A 37 -21.05 3.45 23.61
C ALA A 37 -22.02 2.25 23.71
N ASP A 38 -23.05 2.31 22.86
CA ASP A 38 -24.09 1.29 22.76
C ASP A 38 -23.54 -0.10 22.37
N ASN A 39 -24.27 -1.15 22.74
CA ASN A 39 -23.85 -2.53 22.50
C ASN A 39 -23.79 -2.86 20.99
N ASP A 40 -24.62 -2.24 20.16
CA ASP A 40 -24.55 -2.38 18.71
C ASP A 40 -23.32 -1.66 18.13
N PHE A 41 -22.95 -0.50 18.71
CA PHE A 41 -21.72 0.19 18.35
C PHE A 41 -20.48 -0.67 18.68
N LYS A 42 -20.42 -1.27 19.88
CA LYS A 42 -19.33 -2.17 20.29
C LYS A 42 -19.14 -3.35 19.35
N LYS A 43 -20.23 -4.00 18.91
CA LYS A 43 -20.16 -5.09 17.92
C LYS A 43 -19.63 -4.60 16.57
N SER A 44 -20.12 -3.47 16.08
CA SER A 44 -19.66 -2.87 14.82
C SER A 44 -18.18 -2.50 14.87
N MET A 45 -17.72 -2.03 16.03
CA MET A 45 -16.34 -1.66 16.30
C MET A 45 -15.40 -2.87 16.23
N ILE A 46 -15.75 -3.97 16.90
CA ILE A 46 -14.97 -5.22 16.89
C ILE A 46 -14.88 -5.79 15.47
N LEU A 47 -15.98 -5.78 14.72
CA LEU A 47 -16.00 -6.20 13.31
C LEU A 47 -15.08 -5.33 12.45
N THR A 48 -15.09 -4.01 12.68
CA THR A 48 -14.25 -3.05 11.95
C THR A 48 -12.77 -3.25 12.29
N MET A 49 -12.42 -3.45 13.56
CA MET A 49 -11.06 -3.80 13.99
C MET A 49 -10.56 -5.11 13.39
N MET A 50 -11.40 -6.16 13.39
CA MET A 50 -11.02 -7.45 12.79
C MET A 50 -10.79 -7.32 11.28
N ARG A 51 -11.58 -6.50 10.58
CA ARG A 51 -11.37 -6.21 9.15
C ARG A 51 -10.13 -5.36 8.90
N ALA A 52 -9.90 -4.34 9.72
CA ALA A 52 -8.75 -3.44 9.61
C ALA A 52 -7.41 -4.11 9.96
N LYS A 53 -7.44 -5.16 10.80
CA LYS A 53 -6.26 -6.01 11.06
C LYS A 53 -5.75 -6.74 9.82
N LYS A 54 -6.60 -6.95 8.80
CA LYS A 54 -6.15 -7.52 7.53
C LYS A 54 -5.41 -6.41 6.77
N PRO A 55 -4.10 -6.53 6.54
CA PRO A 55 -3.33 -5.49 5.87
C PRO A 55 -3.94 -5.19 4.51
N LEU A 56 -4.33 -3.94 4.33
CA LEU A 56 -5.02 -3.44 3.15
C LEU A 56 -3.98 -3.17 2.07
N TYR A 57 -3.43 -4.25 1.51
CA TYR A 57 -2.48 -4.12 0.41
C TYR A 57 -3.24 -3.69 -0.84
N LEU A 58 -2.96 -2.47 -1.31
CA LEU A 58 -3.37 -2.04 -2.64
C LEU A 58 -2.54 -2.81 -3.66
N THR A 59 -3.08 -3.90 -4.17
CA THR A 59 -2.44 -4.75 -5.19
C THR A 59 -2.86 -4.26 -6.58
N VAL A 60 -1.92 -4.04 -7.51
CA VAL A 60 -2.28 -3.84 -8.93
C VAL A 60 -2.79 -5.16 -9.46
N GLY A 61 -4.11 -5.26 -9.67
CA GLY A 61 -4.76 -6.40 -10.33
C GLY A 61 -4.37 -7.77 -9.75
N ASN A 62 -4.12 -7.88 -8.44
CA ASN A 62 -3.62 -9.09 -7.76
C ASN A 62 -2.18 -9.53 -8.09
N PHE A 63 -1.41 -8.79 -8.90
CA PHE A 63 -0.06 -9.21 -9.33
C PHE A 63 1.06 -8.78 -8.38
N ALA A 64 1.03 -7.58 -7.81
CA ALA A 64 2.04 -7.10 -6.87
C ALA A 64 1.49 -6.00 -5.95
N PRO A 65 1.91 -5.94 -4.67
CA PRO A 65 1.56 -4.83 -3.80
C PRO A 65 2.20 -3.54 -4.34
N LEU A 66 1.41 -2.47 -4.46
CA LEU A 66 1.86 -1.11 -4.78
C LEU A 66 2.69 -0.57 -3.63
N THR A 67 3.94 -1.00 -3.57
CA THR A 67 4.90 -0.54 -2.59
C THR A 67 6.05 0.15 -3.30
N LEU A 68 6.71 1.06 -2.59
CA LEU A 68 7.93 1.71 -3.05
C LEU A 68 8.99 0.69 -3.48
N SER A 69 9.05 -0.46 -2.80
CA SER A 69 9.92 -1.58 -3.13
C SER A 69 9.67 -2.13 -4.54
N THR A 70 8.41 -2.36 -4.92
CA THR A 70 8.05 -2.83 -6.27
C THR A 70 8.46 -1.82 -7.34
N PHE A 71 8.32 -0.52 -7.07
CA PHE A 71 8.76 0.54 -7.99
C PHE A 71 10.29 0.52 -8.21
N ILE A 72 11.07 0.36 -7.14
CA ILE A 72 12.54 0.25 -7.23
C ILE A 72 12.94 -0.99 -8.05
N VAL A 73 12.23 -2.11 -7.88
CA VAL A 73 12.46 -3.33 -8.67
C VAL A 73 12.19 -3.09 -10.15
N ILE A 74 11.10 -2.40 -10.50
CA ILE A 74 10.77 -2.07 -11.89
C ILE A 74 11.87 -1.19 -12.50
N ILE A 75 12.29 -0.12 -11.81
CA ILE A 75 13.36 0.77 -12.32
C ILE A 75 14.67 0.01 -12.49
N LYS A 76 15.08 -0.79 -11.49
CA LYS A 76 16.30 -1.59 -11.58
C LYS A 76 16.24 -2.58 -12.74
N GLY A 77 15.08 -3.23 -12.94
CA GLY A 77 14.83 -4.09 -14.08
C GLY A 77 15.01 -3.32 -15.39
N SER A 78 14.33 -2.18 -15.57
CA SER A 78 14.44 -1.34 -16.77
C SER A 78 15.87 -0.90 -17.06
N TYR A 79 16.62 -0.46 -16.04
CA TYR A 79 18.04 -0.11 -16.20
C TYR A 79 18.88 -1.32 -16.58
N SER A 80 18.65 -2.49 -15.97
CA SER A 80 19.36 -3.72 -16.32
C SER A 80 19.11 -4.12 -17.77
N PHE A 81 17.87 -4.07 -18.25
CA PHE A 81 17.54 -4.32 -19.66
C PHE A 81 18.22 -3.32 -20.59
N PHE A 82 18.22 -2.04 -20.23
CA PHE A 82 18.89 -1.00 -21.00
C PHE A 82 20.40 -1.25 -21.12
N THR A 83 21.05 -1.62 -20.00
CA THR A 83 22.49 -1.95 -19.97
C THR A 83 22.80 -3.18 -20.83
N VAL A 84 21.98 -4.23 -20.75
CA VAL A 84 22.16 -5.44 -21.56
C VAL A 84 22.08 -5.11 -23.06
N ILE A 85 21.04 -4.39 -23.49
CA ILE A 85 20.87 -3.99 -24.90
C ILE A 85 22.05 -3.12 -25.36
N LYS A 86 22.50 -2.17 -24.54
CA LYS A 86 23.66 -1.32 -24.84
C LYS A 86 24.94 -2.15 -25.01
N SER A 87 25.15 -3.16 -24.18
CA SER A 87 26.36 -4.02 -24.22
C SER A 87 26.42 -4.99 -25.41
N THR A 88 25.30 -5.27 -26.06
CA THR A 88 25.22 -6.14 -27.25
C THR A 88 25.36 -5.34 -28.56
N GLY A 89 25.33 -4.01 -28.50
CA GLY A 89 25.48 -3.11 -29.65
C GLY A 89 26.92 -2.68 -29.94
N GLU A 90 27.93 -3.27 -29.29
CA GLU A 90 29.36 -3.15 -29.59
C GLU A 90 29.90 -4.44 -30.22
#